data_AF-A0A7Y9BL35-F1
#
_entry.id   AF-A0A7Y9BL35-F1
#
_cell.length_a   1.000
_cell.length_b   1.000
_cell.length_c   1.000
_cell.angle_alpha   90.00
_cell.angle_beta   90.00
_cell.angle_gamma   90.00
#
_symmetry.space_group_name_H-M   'P 1'
#
loop_
_entity.id
_entity.type
_entity.pdbx_description
1 polymer ?
#
loop_
_entity_poly.entity_id
_entity_poly.type
_entity_poly.pdbx_seq_one_letter_code
_entity_poly.pdbx_strand_id
1 'polypeptide(L)'
;AVPAGPAPDPGPALLGPLHRHAAAGFHLDAVYDRLFVRPVRAAAALVRFLDREVVDAYVSGAGAGPRLLGSLVRRAQTGNVQSYLSALFAGAVVLAIATAVLANVNAGS
;
A
#
# COMPACT_ATOMS: atom_id res chain seq x y z
N ALA A 1 21.92 -14.67 58.52
CA ALA A 1 21.56 -13.40 57.86
C ALA A 1 22.06 -13.48 56.42
N VAL A 2 21.17 -13.41 55.43
CA VAL A 2 21.53 -13.42 54.00
C VAL A 2 21.99 -12.01 53.62
N PRO A 3 23.18 -11.81 53.01
CA PRO A 3 23.63 -10.48 52.63
C PRO A 3 22.70 -9.88 51.57
N ALA A 4 22.06 -8.76 51.89
CA ALA A 4 21.06 -8.06 51.08
C ALA A 4 21.68 -7.02 50.12
N GLY A 5 22.80 -7.36 49.49
CA GLY A 5 23.48 -6.50 48.52
C GLY A 5 23.61 -7.22 47.18
N PRO A 6 23.38 -6.55 46.03
CA PRO A 6 23.71 -7.14 44.74
C PRO A 6 25.17 -7.60 44.76
N ALA A 7 25.41 -8.83 44.32
CA ALA A 7 26.75 -9.40 44.27
C ALA A 7 27.68 -8.45 43.49
N PRO A 8 28.90 -8.17 43.97
CA PRO A 8 29.83 -7.28 43.28
C PRO A 8 30.05 -7.80 41.85
N ASP A 9 29.90 -6.90 40.88
CA ASP A 9 30.05 -7.21 39.46
C ASP A 9 31.45 -7.83 39.21
N PRO A 10 31.54 -9.08 38.73
CA PRO A 10 32.82 -9.74 38.47
C PRO A 10 33.51 -9.21 37.21
N GLY A 11 32.83 -8.41 36.39
CA GLY A 11 33.32 -7.88 35.12
C GLY A 11 34.68 -7.17 35.19
N PRO A 12 34.92 -6.25 36.14
CA PRO A 12 36.22 -5.58 36.30
C PRO A 12 37.35 -6.53 36.72
N ALA A 13 37.04 -7.54 37.54
CA ALA A 13 38.00 -8.53 38.03
C ALA A 13 38.39 -9.56 36.96
N LEU A 14 37.46 -9.91 36.07
CA LEU A 14 37.68 -10.89 35.00
C LEU A 14 38.26 -10.26 33.71
N LEU A 15 37.89 -9.03 33.37
CA LEU A 15 38.25 -8.40 32.10
C LEU A 15 39.37 -7.36 32.22
N GLY A 16 39.73 -6.93 33.44
CA GLY A 16 40.85 -6.02 33.69
C GLY A 16 40.80 -4.76 32.81
N PRO A 17 41.91 -4.34 32.15
CA PRO A 17 41.93 -3.13 31.32
C PRO A 17 41.01 -3.20 30.08
N LEU A 18 40.60 -4.40 29.65
CA LEU A 18 39.64 -4.58 28.54
C LEU A 18 38.19 -4.32 28.99
N HIS A 19 37.91 -4.25 30.29
CA HIS A 19 36.57 -3.96 30.82
C HIS A 19 36.03 -2.63 30.27
N ARG A 20 36.88 -1.60 30.10
CA ARG A 20 36.52 -0.31 29.48
C ARG A 20 35.97 -0.46 28.07
N HIS A 21 36.60 -1.30 27.25
CA HIS A 21 36.18 -1.49 25.86
C HIS A 21 34.98 -2.43 25.80
N ALA A 22 34.94 -3.46 26.65
CA ALA A 22 33.80 -4.36 26.78
C ALA A 22 32.53 -3.61 27.23
N ALA A 23 32.66 -2.71 28.21
CA ALA A 23 31.58 -1.83 28.67
C ALA A 23 31.10 -0.85 27.59
N ALA A 24 31.95 -0.55 26.59
CA ALA A 24 31.61 0.27 25.43
C ALA A 24 31.19 -0.56 24.20
N GLY A 25 30.89 -1.87 24.35
CA GLY A 25 30.48 -2.74 23.25
C GLY A 25 31.61 -3.10 22.27
N PHE A 26 32.87 -3.05 22.73
CA PHE A 26 34.10 -3.30 21.98
C PHE A 26 34.27 -2.48 20.69
N HIS A 27 33.53 -1.38 20.53
CA HIS A 27 33.39 -0.64 19.27
C HIS A 27 32.76 -1.43 18.10
N LEU A 28 32.68 -2.77 18.20
CA LEU A 28 32.02 -3.65 17.24
C LEU A 28 30.54 -3.31 17.12
N ASP A 29 29.90 -3.00 18.24
CA ASP A 29 28.49 -2.61 18.28
C ASP A 29 28.24 -1.31 17.49
N ALA A 30 29.16 -0.34 17.61
CA ALA A 30 29.10 0.92 16.85
C ALA A 30 29.35 0.70 15.35
N VAL A 31 30.24 -0.22 14.99
CA VAL A 31 30.51 -0.59 13.59
C VAL A 31 29.29 -1.29 12.99
N TYR A 32 28.68 -2.22 13.73
CA TYR A 32 27.48 -2.94 13.31
C TYR A 32 26.27 -2.01 13.17
N ASP A 33 26.08 -1.08 14.12
CA ASP A 33 25.03 -0.06 14.02
C ASP A 33 25.17 0.75 12.73
N ARG A 34 26.40 1.15 12.39
CA ARG A 34 26.65 2.00 11.22
C ARG A 34 26.56 1.26 9.90
N LEU A 35 27.08 0.04 9.83
CA LEU A 35 27.16 -0.74 8.58
C LEU A 35 25.87 -1.50 8.26
N PHE A 36 25.10 -1.89 9.27
CA PHE A 36 23.92 -2.74 9.06
C PHE A 36 22.65 -2.09 9.57
N VAL A 37 22.61 -1.66 10.84
CA VAL A 37 21.35 -1.21 11.46
C VAL A 37 20.84 0.08 10.83
N ARG A 38 21.68 1.11 10.73
CA ARG A 38 21.32 2.40 10.14
C ARG A 38 20.87 2.29 8.68
N PRO A 39 21.60 1.63 7.76
CA PRO A 39 21.15 1.52 6.38
C PRO A 39 19.86 0.69 6.26
N VAL A 40 19.70 -0.40 7.02
CA VAL A 40 18.45 -1.17 7.01
C VAL A 40 17.27 -0.34 7.50
N ARG A 41 17.44 0.44 8.57
CA ARG A 41 16.40 1.36 9.07
C ARG A 41 16.06 2.45 8.06
N ALA A 42 17.06 3.00 7.38
CA ALA A 42 16.86 4.00 6.33
C ALA A 42 16.11 3.41 5.12
N ALA A 43 16.49 2.21 4.67
CA ALA A 43 15.79 1.50 3.61
C ALA A 43 14.33 1.21 4.00
N ALA A 44 14.08 0.75 5.23
CA ALA A 44 12.73 0.53 5.72
C ALA A 44 11.90 1.84 5.76
N ALA A 45 12.52 2.97 6.11
CA ALA A 45 11.85 4.26 6.05
C ALA A 45 11.50 4.68 4.62
N LEU A 46 12.42 4.46 3.67
CA LEU A 46 12.18 4.74 2.25
C LEU A 46 11.06 3.88 1.68
N VAL A 47 11.04 2.58 1.98
CA VAL A 47 9.96 1.68 1.55
C VAL A 47 8.61 2.14 2.10
N ARG A 48 8.53 2.49 3.40
CA ARG A 48 7.29 3.02 3.98
C ARG A 48 6.86 4.34 3.35
N PHE A 49 7.81 5.20 2.98
CA PHE A 49 7.51 6.45 2.29
C PHE A 49 6.96 6.19 0.89
N LEU A 50 7.62 5.33 0.11
CA LEU A 50 7.16 4.94 -1.23
C LEU A 50 5.79 4.29 -1.19
N ASP A 51 5.53 3.40 -0.23
CA ASP A 51 4.22 2.77 -0.07
C ASP A 51 3.13 3.83 0.17
N ARG A 52 3.36 4.74 1.11
CA ARG A 52 2.40 5.82 1.41
C ARG A 52 2.19 6.78 0.25
N GLU A 53 3.25 7.25 -0.40
CA GLU A 53 3.12 8.29 -1.43
C GLU A 53 2.68 7.71 -2.78
N VAL A 54 3.16 6.51 -3.14
CA VAL A 54 2.91 5.93 -4.46
C VAL A 54 1.70 5.02 -4.43
N VAL A 55 1.63 4.09 -3.46
CA VAL A 55 0.54 3.11 -3.43
C VAL A 55 -0.76 3.76 -2.99
N ASP A 56 -0.74 4.61 -1.95
CA ASP A 56 -1.96 5.29 -1.51
C ASP A 56 -2.48 6.28 -2.57
N ALA A 57 -1.59 7.03 -3.24
CA ALA A 57 -1.97 7.91 -4.35
C ALA A 57 -2.53 7.11 -5.54
N TYR A 58 -1.93 5.98 -5.87
CA TYR A 58 -2.42 5.11 -6.95
C TYR A 58 -3.80 4.53 -6.61
N VAL A 59 -4.00 4.02 -5.40
CA VAL A 59 -5.26 3.43 -4.96
C VAL A 59 -6.37 4.50 -4.89
N SER A 60 -6.07 5.66 -4.29
CA SER A 60 -7.02 6.77 -4.21
C SER A 60 -7.38 7.33 -5.59
N GLY A 61 -6.41 7.40 -6.52
CA GLY A 61 -6.62 7.75 -7.92
C GLY A 61 -7.45 6.73 -8.68
N ALA A 62 -7.14 5.43 -8.55
CA ALA A 62 -7.89 4.35 -9.18
C ALA A 62 -9.35 4.31 -8.71
N GLY A 63 -9.61 4.66 -7.44
CA GLY A 63 -10.97 4.76 -6.89
C GLY A 63 -11.78 5.95 -7.43
N ALA A 64 -11.15 6.99 -7.99
CA ALA A 64 -11.84 8.21 -8.41
C ALA A 64 -12.76 7.98 -9.61
N GLY A 65 -12.30 7.24 -10.63
CA GLY A 65 -13.08 6.98 -11.85
C GLY A 65 -14.41 6.26 -11.58
N PRO A 66 -14.40 5.08 -10.93
CA PRO A 66 -15.62 4.35 -10.58
C PRO A 66 -16.57 5.16 -9.68
N ARG A 67 -16.03 5.93 -8.72
CA ARG A 67 -16.83 6.82 -7.87
C ARG A 67 -17.55 7.90 -8.66
N LEU A 68 -16.84 8.52 -9.62
CA LEU A 68 -17.39 9.57 -10.46
C LEU A 68 -18.45 8.99 -11.39
N LEU A 69 -18.19 7.85 -12.04
CA LEU A 69 -19.18 7.12 -12.84
C LEU A 69 -20.42 6.75 -12.02
N GLY A 70 -20.24 6.16 -10.84
CA GLY A 70 -21.36 5.85 -9.94
C GLY A 70 -22.16 7.08 -9.52
N SER A 71 -21.52 8.24 -9.37
CA SER A 71 -22.20 9.50 -9.08
C SER A 71 -23.02 10.02 -10.27
N LEU A 72 -22.51 9.87 -11.49
CA LEU A 72 -23.21 10.26 -12.71
C LEU A 72 -24.39 9.34 -12.97
N VAL A 73 -24.20 8.02 -12.83
CA VAL A 73 -25.28 7.03 -12.94
C VAL A 73 -26.39 7.32 -11.92
N ARG A 74 -26.03 7.60 -10.67
CA ARG A 74 -27.01 7.96 -9.63
C ARG A 74 -27.77 9.24 -9.97
N ARG A 75 -27.12 10.26 -10.55
CA ARG A 75 -27.81 11.47 -11.03
C ARG A 75 -28.74 11.19 -12.21
N ALA A 76 -28.38 10.25 -13.08
CA ALA A 76 -29.21 9.85 -14.21
C ALA A 76 -30.45 9.05 -13.77
N GLN A 77 -30.45 8.47 -12.58
CA GLN A 77 -31.64 7.87 -11.97
C GLN A 77 -32.57 8.95 -11.42
N THR A 78 -33.34 9.57 -12.31
CA THR A 78 -34.30 10.65 -11.99
C THR A 78 -35.59 10.16 -11.32
N GLY A 79 -35.74 8.84 -11.11
CA GLY A 79 -36.96 8.22 -10.56
C GLY A 79 -38.15 8.21 -11.53
N ASN A 80 -37.99 8.77 -12.73
CA ASN A 80 -39.04 8.81 -13.74
C ASN A 80 -39.04 7.53 -14.58
N VAL A 81 -40.05 6.68 -14.40
CA VAL A 81 -40.22 5.41 -15.14
C VAL A 81 -40.19 5.60 -16.66
N GLN A 82 -40.69 6.73 -17.18
CA GLN A 82 -40.67 7.02 -18.61
C GLN A 82 -39.26 7.16 -19.17
N SER A 83 -38.32 7.74 -18.40
CA SER A 83 -36.91 7.84 -18.79
C SER A 83 -36.28 6.45 -18.92
N TYR A 84 -36.57 5.52 -18.01
CA TYR A 84 -36.11 4.14 -18.11
C TYR A 84 -36.66 3.43 -19.36
N LEU A 85 -37.96 3.58 -19.63
CA LEU A 85 -38.59 2.98 -20.82
C LEU A 85 -38.00 3.54 -22.12
N SER A 86 -37.77 4.86 -22.19
CA SER A 86 -37.15 5.49 -23.36
C SER A 86 -35.72 5.03 -23.60
N ALA A 87 -34.92 4.87 -22.52
CA ALA A 87 -33.56 4.36 -22.61
C ALA A 87 -33.52 2.88 -23.01
N LEU A 88 -34.45 2.07 -22.49
CA LEU A 88 -34.60 0.65 -22.85
C LEU A 88 -34.93 0.51 -24.34
N PHE A 89 -35.91 1.27 -24.83
CA PHE A 89 -36.31 1.25 -26.23
C PHE A 89 -35.18 1.71 -27.15
N ALA A 90 -34.51 2.82 -26.81
CA ALA A 90 -33.35 3.30 -27.55
C ALA A 90 -32.22 2.25 -27.60
N GLY A 91 -31.91 1.59 -26.48
CA GLY A 91 -30.93 0.52 -26.41
C GLY A 91 -31.30 -0.69 -27.28
N ALA A 92 -32.57 -1.11 -27.28
CA ALA A 92 -33.06 -2.19 -28.11
C ALA A 92 -32.94 -1.87 -29.62
N VAL A 93 -33.27 -0.65 -30.03
CA VAL A 93 -33.12 -0.19 -31.42
C VAL A 93 -31.65 -0.20 -31.84
N VAL A 94 -30.75 0.32 -31.01
CA VAL A 94 -29.30 0.31 -31.29
C VAL A 94 -28.78 -1.11 -31.45
N LEU A 95 -29.15 -2.04 -30.56
CA LEU A 95 -28.76 -3.44 -30.66
C LEU A 95 -29.31 -4.11 -31.92
N ALA A 96 -30.57 -3.86 -32.27
CA ALA A 96 -31.19 -4.39 -33.48
C ALA A 96 -30.48 -3.89 -34.75
N ILE A 97 -30.10 -2.61 -34.81
CA ILE A 97 -29.32 -2.06 -35.92
C ILE A 97 -27.93 -2.70 -35.96
N ALA A 98 -27.24 -2.80 -34.82
CA ALA A 98 -25.90 -3.38 -34.74
C ALA A 98 -25.88 -4.83 -35.21
N THR A 99 -26.86 -5.65 -34.80
CA THR A 99 -26.97 -7.04 -35.24
C THR A 99 -27.38 -7.14 -36.71
N ALA A 100 -28.28 -6.27 -37.19
CA ALA A 100 -28.65 -6.24 -38.60
C ALA A 100 -27.46 -5.86 -39.50
N VAL A 101 -26.68 -4.86 -39.11
CA VAL A 101 -25.44 -4.46 -39.81
C VAL A 101 -24.44 -5.60 -39.80
N LEU A 102 -24.20 -6.22 -38.63
CA LEU A 102 -23.29 -7.35 -38.50
C LEU A 102 -23.74 -8.55 -39.37
N ALA A 103 -25.03 -8.85 -39.39
CA ALA A 103 -25.61 -9.91 -40.22
C ALA A 103 -25.46 -9.59 -41.71
N ASN A 104 -25.69 -8.34 -42.12
CA ASN A 104 -25.51 -7.90 -43.50
C ASN A 104 -24.04 -7.99 -43.94
N VAL A 105 -23.08 -7.65 -43.06
CA VAL A 105 -21.65 -7.82 -43.34
C VAL A 105 -21.29 -9.29 -43.52
N ASN A 106 -21.78 -10.18 -42.65
CA ASN A 106 -21.52 -11.63 -42.73
C ASN A 106 -22.20 -12.30 -43.92
N ALA A 107 -23.32 -11.75 -44.41
CA ALA A 107 -24.00 -12.26 -45.61
C ALA A 107 -23.35 -11.81 -46.92
N GLY A 108 -22.51 -10.77 -46.88
CA GLY A 108 -21.79 -10.22 -48.02
C GLY A 108 -20.33 -10.72 -48.18
N SER A 109 -19.83 -11.51 -47.22
CA SER A 109 -18.55 -12.23 -47.26
C SER A 109 -18.72 -13.66 -47.72
#